data_AF-A0A8J4LRM5-F1
#
_entry.id   AF-A0A8J4LRM5-F1
#
_cell.length_a   1.000
_cell.length_b   1.000
_cell.length_c   1.000
_cell.angle_alpha   90.00
_cell.angle_beta   90.00
_cell.angle_gamma   90.00
#
_symmetry.space_group_name_H-M   'P 1'
#
loop_
_entity.id
_entity.type
_entity.pdbx_description
1 polymer ?
#
loop_
_entity_poly.entity_id
_entity_poly.type
_entity_poly.pdbx_seq_one_letter_code
_entity_poly.pdbx_strand_id
1 'polypeptide(L)'
;MNGSISYLKEGIAVEFKNKLYVAEGVHIKFEKVAVGAARLFFANFAGLAVPVPDGVVVLKDSNQPVDPIGESFLLSWEHNYAINVNGERFYNLRKQKQHNVSAPVCRTAKTLLVAQTAAEAEFHAQEARAFIDVQEGIVEAVEGDDDNADD
;
A
#
# COMPACT_ATOMS: atom_id res chain seq x y z
N MET A 1 -3.09 30.00 7.02
CA MET A 1 -2.05 29.51 6.09
C MET A 1 -1.75 28.06 6.47
N ASN A 2 -2.00 27.09 5.58
CA ASN A 2 -1.82 25.67 5.89
C ASN A 2 -0.40 25.22 5.49
N GLY A 3 0.46 24.94 6.46
CA GLY A 3 1.81 24.39 6.22
C GLY A 3 1.76 22.86 6.08
N SER A 4 2.56 22.30 5.16
CA SER A 4 2.84 20.86 5.06
C SER A 4 4.35 20.65 5.09
N ILE A 5 4.86 19.78 5.96
CA ILE A 5 6.28 19.37 5.92
C ILE A 5 6.41 18.07 5.14
N SER A 6 7.26 18.11 4.11
CA SER A 6 7.82 16.93 3.46
C SER A 6 9.14 16.58 4.16
N TYR A 7 9.13 15.60 5.05
CA TYR A 7 10.32 15.20 5.82
C TYR A 7 11.25 14.31 4.98
N LEU A 8 11.99 14.92 4.04
CA LEU A 8 13.15 14.28 3.39
C LEU A 8 14.30 15.25 3.05
N LYS A 9 14.31 16.48 3.56
CA LYS A 9 15.49 17.34 3.47
C LYS A 9 15.75 18.06 4.78
N GLU A 10 17.04 18.11 5.11
CA GLU A 10 17.65 18.77 6.26
C GLU A 10 16.98 20.08 6.63
N GLY A 11 16.71 20.24 7.93
CA GLY A 11 16.34 21.52 8.53
C GLY A 11 14.93 21.99 8.23
N ILE A 12 14.09 22.02 9.26
CA ILE A 12 12.88 22.87 9.26
C ILE A 12 13.36 24.32 9.12
N ALA A 13 12.94 25.02 8.05
CA ALA A 13 13.32 26.40 7.77
C ALA A 13 13.07 27.31 8.99
N VAL A 14 13.93 28.31 9.21
CA VAL A 14 13.88 29.21 10.39
C VAL A 14 12.52 29.92 10.51
N GLU A 15 11.95 30.36 9.39
CA GLU A 15 10.60 30.96 9.35
C GLU A 15 9.50 30.00 9.80
N PHE A 16 9.74 28.69 9.68
CA PHE A 16 8.81 27.66 10.07
C PHE A 16 8.86 27.39 11.58
N LYS A 17 10.03 27.54 12.23
CA LYS A 17 10.14 27.48 13.70
C LYS A 17 9.25 28.53 14.38
N ASN A 18 9.16 29.72 13.78
CA ASN A 18 8.26 30.80 14.24
C ASN A 18 6.77 30.48 14.10
N LYS A 19 6.39 29.46 13.31
CA LYS A 19 5.00 29.02 13.11
C LYS A 19 4.61 27.80 13.95
N LEU A 20 5.53 27.28 14.78
CA LEU A 20 5.29 26.09 15.61
C LEU A 20 4.91 26.43 17.06
N TYR A 21 4.80 27.72 17.39
CA TYR A 21 4.39 28.17 18.72
C TYR A 21 2.90 27.94 18.92
N VAL A 22 2.55 27.12 19.91
CA VAL A 22 1.16 26.80 20.28
C VAL A 22 0.67 27.64 21.45
N ALA A 23 1.59 28.18 22.23
CA ALA A 23 1.36 29.11 23.31
C ALA A 23 2.61 30.01 23.46
N GLU A 24 2.53 31.01 24.33
CA GLU A 24 3.68 31.86 24.64
C GLU A 24 4.86 31.03 25.14
N GLY A 25 5.94 31.04 24.36
CA GLY A 25 7.16 30.31 24.68
C GLY A 25 7.12 28.79 24.59
N VAL A 26 6.01 28.21 24.11
CA VAL A 26 5.89 26.77 23.89
C VAL A 26 5.74 26.47 22.40
N HIS A 27 6.58 25.58 21.89
CA HIS A 27 6.56 25.17 20.49
C HIS A 27 6.53 23.65 20.33
N ILE A 28 6.00 23.19 19.19
CA ILE A 28 5.96 21.78 18.82
C ILE A 28 7.33 21.33 18.30
N LYS A 29 7.77 20.14 18.72
CA LYS A 29 8.92 19.43 18.17
C LYS A 29 8.55 18.02 17.73
N PHE A 30 9.30 17.56 16.74
CA PHE A 30 9.18 16.21 16.18
C PHE A 30 10.55 15.54 16.23
N GLU A 31 10.58 14.33 16.77
CA GLU A 31 11.77 13.48 16.82
C GLU A 31 11.46 12.13 16.18
N LYS A 32 12.35 11.66 15.30
CA LYS A 32 12.23 10.31 14.75
C LYS A 32 12.68 9.32 15.82
N VAL A 33 11.78 8.45 16.27
CA VAL A 33 12.09 7.42 17.28
C VAL A 33 12.45 6.08 16.64
N ALA A 34 11.84 5.75 15.50
CA ALA A 34 12.09 4.52 14.76
C ALA A 34 11.75 4.71 13.27
N VAL A 35 11.97 3.67 12.46
CA VAL A 35 11.44 3.63 11.10
C VAL A 35 9.91 3.62 11.17
N GLY A 36 9.25 4.53 10.46
CA GLY A 36 7.78 4.59 10.45
C GLY A 36 7.15 5.28 11.66
N ALA A 37 7.92 5.76 12.63
CA ALA A 37 7.39 6.39 13.84
C ALA A 37 8.15 7.67 14.25
N ALA A 38 7.40 8.65 14.72
CA ALA A 38 7.91 9.90 15.27
C ALA A 38 7.25 10.20 16.62
N ARG A 39 8.00 10.84 17.51
CA ARG A 39 7.51 11.44 18.74
C ARG A 39 7.22 12.90 18.48
N LEU A 40 6.00 13.32 18.80
CA LEU A 40 5.62 14.72 18.91
C LEU A 40 5.65 15.11 20.38
N PHE A 41 6.25 16.24 20.71
CA PHE A 41 6.25 16.80 22.07
C PHE A 41 6.33 18.32 22.02
N PHE A 42 6.10 18.93 23.18
CA PHE A 42 6.12 20.38 23.35
C PHE A 42 7.38 20.78 24.07
N ALA A 43 7.99 21.90 23.68
CA ALA A 43 9.20 22.38 24.29
C ALA A 43 9.17 23.89 24.53
N ASN A 44 9.85 24.32 25.59
CA ASN A 44 10.06 25.72 25.89
C ASN A 44 11.20 26.33 25.02
N PHE A 45 11.49 27.63 25.17
CA PHE A 45 12.59 28.29 24.46
C PHE A 45 13.99 27.67 24.71
N ALA A 46 14.19 27.02 25.86
CA ALA A 46 15.43 26.30 26.16
C ALA A 46 15.49 24.91 25.50
N GLY A 47 14.44 24.51 24.76
CA GLY A 47 14.34 23.22 24.10
C GLY A 47 13.99 22.05 25.03
N LEU A 48 13.66 22.33 26.29
CA LEU A 48 13.24 21.32 27.27
C LEU A 48 11.79 20.93 27.04
N ALA A 49 11.50 19.64 27.15
CA ALA A 49 10.14 19.14 27.08
C ALA A 49 9.28 19.75 28.19
N VAL A 50 8.03 20.05 27.85
CA VAL A 50 7.01 20.56 28.77
C VAL A 50 5.73 19.74 28.63
N PRO A 51 4.86 19.75 29.64
CA PRO A 51 3.54 19.12 29.55
C PRO A 51 2.76 19.61 28.32
N VAL A 52 1.86 18.75 27.84
CA VAL A 52 0.95 19.10 26.74
C VAL A 52 0.13 20.32 27.14
N PRO A 53 0.20 21.45 26.41
CA PRO A 53 -0.58 22.63 26.74
C PRO A 53 -2.09 22.37 26.66
N ASP A 54 -2.85 23.10 27.48
CA ASP A 54 -4.31 23.02 27.45
C ASP A 54 -4.87 23.39 26.06
N GLY A 55 -5.97 22.73 25.70
CA GLY A 55 -6.64 22.94 24.41
C GLY A 55 -5.94 22.30 23.22
N VAL A 56 -4.83 21.59 23.42
CA VAL A 56 -4.17 20.80 22.37
C VAL A 56 -4.85 19.45 22.23
N VAL A 57 -5.27 19.13 21.00
CA VAL A 57 -5.84 17.82 20.64
C VAL A 57 -5.15 17.30 19.38
N VAL A 58 -4.65 16.07 19.44
CA VAL A 58 -4.11 15.37 18.28
C VAL A 58 -5.15 14.38 17.77
N LEU A 59 -5.52 14.49 16.50
CA LEU A 59 -6.48 13.62 15.83
C LEU A 59 -5.78 12.79 14.77
N LYS A 60 -5.91 11.48 14.85
CA LYS A 60 -5.53 10.50 13.84
C LYS A 60 -6.65 10.34 12.82
N ASP A 61 -6.28 10.35 11.53
CA ASP A 61 -7.18 10.24 10.38
C ASP A 61 -8.42 11.13 10.49
N SER A 62 -8.21 12.35 10.98
CA SER A 62 -9.19 13.45 11.19
C SER A 62 -10.19 13.27 12.32
N ASN A 63 -10.41 12.06 12.84
CA ASN A 63 -11.57 11.78 13.69
C ASN A 63 -11.24 11.03 14.99
N GLN A 64 -10.08 10.38 15.09
CA GLN A 64 -9.73 9.57 16.25
C GLN A 64 -8.77 10.34 17.15
N PRO A 65 -9.15 10.71 18.39
CA PRO A 65 -8.22 11.34 19.32
C PRO A 65 -7.06 10.38 19.63
N VAL A 66 -5.86 10.94 19.71
CA VAL A 66 -4.65 10.24 20.15
C VAL A 66 -4.33 10.73 21.54
N ASP A 67 -4.28 9.81 22.50
CA ASP A 67 -3.89 10.16 23.86
C ASP A 67 -2.36 10.31 23.96
N PRO A 68 -1.87 11.29 24.74
CA PRO A 68 -0.46 11.41 25.02
C PRO A 68 0.02 10.24 25.89
N ILE A 69 1.23 9.76 25.59
CA ILE A 69 2.00 8.84 26.43
C ILE A 69 3.00 9.70 27.21
N GLY A 70 2.66 9.97 28.49
CA GLY A 70 3.37 10.96 29.29
C GLY A 70 3.20 12.36 28.71
N GLU A 71 4.30 13.04 28.38
CA GLU A 71 4.30 14.41 27.83
C GLU A 71 4.39 14.45 26.30
N SER A 72 4.13 13.33 25.63
CA SER A 72 4.37 13.21 24.19
C SER A 72 3.39 12.31 23.47
N PHE A 73 3.26 12.50 22.17
CA PHE A 73 2.41 11.70 21.30
C PHE A 73 3.29 10.84 20.40
N LEU A 74 2.91 9.59 20.23
CA LEU A 74 3.56 8.68 19.29
C LEU A 74 2.77 8.66 17.98
N LEU A 75 3.43 9.03 16.90
CA LEU A 75 2.84 9.18 15.58
C LEU A 75 3.45 8.17 14.61
N SER A 76 2.62 7.31 14.02
CA SER A 76 3.00 6.40 12.93
C SER A 76 2.84 7.07 11.56
N TRP A 77 3.74 6.81 10.62
CA TRP A 77 3.71 7.34 9.25
C TRP A 77 2.58 6.78 8.39
N GLU A 78 1.86 5.77 8.86
CA GLU A 78 0.74 5.13 8.14
C GLU A 78 -0.54 5.96 8.13
N HIS A 79 -0.62 6.95 9.02
CA HIS A 79 -1.82 7.74 9.28
C HIS A 79 -1.58 9.22 9.04
N ASN A 80 -2.67 9.94 8.77
CA ASN A 80 -2.66 11.39 8.83
C ASN A 80 -2.91 11.84 10.26
N TYR A 81 -2.35 12.97 10.66
CA TYR A 81 -2.69 13.60 11.93
C TYR A 81 -3.06 15.06 11.75
N ALA A 82 -4.03 15.52 12.51
CA ALA A 82 -4.37 16.91 12.68
C ALA A 82 -4.04 17.31 14.12
N ILE A 83 -3.33 18.42 14.28
CA ILE A 83 -3.08 19.02 15.58
C ILE A 83 -4.00 20.22 15.67
N ASN A 84 -4.93 20.18 16.62
CA ASN A 84 -5.81 21.28 16.93
C ASN A 84 -5.33 21.97 18.20
N VAL A 85 -5.41 23.29 18.23
CA VAL A 85 -5.12 24.12 19.40
C VAL A 85 -6.33 25.00 19.63
N ASN A 86 -6.94 24.92 20.81
CA ASN A 86 -8.16 25.66 21.17
C ASN A 86 -9.30 25.48 20.16
N GLY A 87 -9.45 24.26 19.64
CA GLY A 87 -10.49 23.91 18.67
C GLY A 87 -10.19 24.30 17.22
N GLU A 88 -9.13 25.08 16.96
CA GLU A 88 -8.71 25.44 15.62
C GLU A 88 -7.66 24.48 15.07
N ARG A 89 -7.74 24.18 13.76
CA ARG A 89 -6.75 23.38 13.05
C ARG A 89 -5.42 24.12 12.96
N PHE A 90 -4.50 23.82 13.87
CA PHE A 90 -3.16 24.41 13.89
C PHE A 90 -2.24 23.78 12.86
N TYR A 91 -2.29 22.44 12.73
CA TYR A 91 -1.35 21.72 11.89
C TYR A 91 -1.91 20.44 11.27
N ASN A 92 -1.37 20.02 10.12
CA ASN A 92 -1.68 18.74 9.50
C ASN A 92 -0.40 18.00 9.10
N LEU A 93 -0.27 16.77 9.59
CA LEU A 93 0.74 15.81 9.21
C LEU A 93 0.09 14.85 8.22
N ARG A 94 0.52 14.91 6.96
CA ARG A 94 0.02 14.01 5.93
C ARG A 94 0.96 12.84 5.77
N LYS A 95 0.41 11.63 5.70
CA LYS A 95 1.19 10.45 5.33
C LYS A 95 1.80 10.66 3.95
N GLN A 96 3.10 10.43 3.82
CA GLN A 96 3.73 10.30 2.52
C GLN A 96 3.69 8.83 2.13
N LYS A 97 2.85 8.51 1.14
CA LYS A 97 2.77 7.17 0.56
C LYS A 97 4.12 6.85 -0.10
N GLN A 98 4.93 6.00 0.52
CA GLN A 98 6.03 5.30 -0.16
C GLN A 98 5.62 3.82 -0.24
N HIS A 99 4.93 3.45 -1.31
CA HIS A 99 4.77 2.03 -1.66
C HIS A 99 5.65 1.76 -2.87
N ASN A 100 6.74 1.03 -2.66
CA ASN A 100 7.47 0.39 -3.74
C ASN A 100 7.16 -1.10 -3.66
N VAL A 101 6.43 -1.63 -4.64
CA VAL A 101 6.26 -3.08 -4.80
C VAL A 101 7.33 -3.53 -5.77
N SER A 102 8.45 -4.02 -5.26
CA SER A 102 9.49 -4.66 -6.05
C SER A 102 9.42 -6.16 -5.87
N ALA A 103 8.92 -6.87 -6.88
CA ALA A 103 9.06 -8.31 -7.00
C ALA A 103 10.08 -8.63 -8.10
N PRO A 104 10.94 -9.66 -7.95
CA PRO A 104 11.73 -10.14 -9.07
C PRO A 104 10.77 -10.60 -10.19
N VAL A 105 10.99 -10.11 -11.41
CA VAL A 105 10.30 -10.64 -12.59
C VAL A 105 10.74 -12.09 -12.78
N CYS A 106 9.96 -13.02 -12.25
CA CYS A 106 10.23 -14.44 -12.39
C CYS A 106 9.94 -14.86 -13.83
N ARG A 107 10.96 -14.86 -14.70
CA ARG A 107 10.85 -15.39 -16.08
C ARG A 107 10.33 -16.83 -16.09
N THR A 108 10.60 -17.60 -15.04
CA THR A 108 10.14 -18.98 -14.86
C THR A 108 8.62 -19.09 -14.88
N ALA A 109 7.89 -18.16 -14.26
CA ALA A 109 6.42 -18.18 -14.26
C ALA A 109 5.85 -17.93 -15.68
N LYS A 110 6.49 -17.05 -16.45
CA LYS A 110 6.10 -16.79 -17.85
C LYS A 110 6.38 -17.99 -18.75
N THR A 111 7.52 -18.65 -18.57
CA THR A 111 7.86 -19.86 -19.34
C THR A 111 6.96 -21.03 -18.99
N LEU A 112 6.61 -21.22 -17.71
CA LEU A 112 5.68 -22.26 -17.27
C LEU A 112 4.27 -22.05 -17.83
N LEU A 113 3.78 -20.80 -17.85
CA LEU A 113 2.47 -20.48 -18.44
C LEU A 113 2.44 -20.81 -19.95
N VAL A 114 3.49 -20.46 -20.70
CA VAL A 114 3.58 -20.77 -22.12
C VAL A 114 3.67 -22.29 -22.37
N ALA A 115 4.45 -23.01 -21.56
CA ALA A 115 4.57 -24.46 -21.66
C ALA A 115 3.23 -25.16 -21.35
N GLN A 116 2.51 -24.70 -20.33
CA GLN A 116 1.20 -25.25 -19.98
C GLN A 116 0.17 -24.99 -21.09
N THR A 117 0.15 -23.78 -21.66
CA THR A 117 -0.76 -23.46 -22.77
C THR A 117 -0.46 -24.29 -24.02
N ALA A 118 0.83 -24.57 -24.29
CA ALA A 118 1.22 -25.44 -25.40
C ALA A 118 0.79 -26.90 -25.16
N ALA A 119 0.97 -27.42 -23.95
CA ALA A 119 0.57 -28.78 -23.59
C ALA A 119 -0.96 -28.97 -23.66
N GLU A 120 -1.74 -27.98 -23.22
CA GLU A 120 -3.21 -27.99 -23.33
C GLU A 120 -3.67 -27.96 -24.81
N ALA A 121 -3.00 -27.18 -25.66
CA ALA A 121 -3.29 -27.15 -27.09
C ALA A 121 -2.97 -28.48 -27.80
N GLU A 122 -1.86 -29.12 -27.44
CA GLU A 122 -1.48 -30.44 -27.98
C GLU A 122 -2.46 -31.53 -27.55
N PHE A 123 -2.90 -31.51 -26.29
CA PHE A 123 -3.90 -32.47 -25.79
C PHE A 123 -5.22 -32.35 -26.55
N HIS A 124 -5.74 -31.14 -26.74
CA HIS A 124 -6.96 -30.91 -27.52
C HIS A 124 -6.81 -31.28 -29.00
N ALA A 125 -5.62 -31.07 -29.59
CA ALA A 125 -5.36 -31.50 -30.97
C ALA A 125 -5.32 -33.02 -31.12
N GLN A 126 -4.82 -33.75 -30.11
CA GLN A 126 -4.85 -35.22 -30.09
C GLN A 126 -6.26 -35.75 -29.88
N GLU A 127 -7.03 -35.14 -28.98
CA GLU A 127 -8.45 -35.48 -28.75
C GLU A 127 -9.29 -35.29 -30.01
N ALA A 128 -9.09 -34.17 -30.72
CA ALA A 128 -9.78 -33.90 -31.98
C ALA A 128 -9.41 -34.91 -33.08
N ARG A 129 -8.13 -35.33 -33.17
CA ARG A 129 -7.69 -36.35 -34.14
C ARG A 129 -8.25 -37.73 -33.81
N ALA A 130 -8.22 -38.14 -32.55
CA ALA A 130 -8.80 -39.41 -32.12
C ALA A 130 -10.31 -39.47 -32.41
N PHE A 131 -11.02 -38.34 -32.29
CA PHE A 131 -12.42 -38.26 -32.67
C PHE A 131 -12.64 -38.42 -34.18
N ILE A 132 -11.76 -37.84 -35.02
CA ILE A 132 -11.82 -37.98 -36.48
C ILE A 132 -11.53 -39.43 -36.91
N ASP A 133 -10.47 -40.05 -36.40
CA ASP A 133 -10.10 -41.44 -36.74
C ASP A 133 -11.20 -42.44 -36.36
N VAL A 134 -11.90 -42.20 -35.24
CA VAL A 134 -13.07 -43.02 -34.85
C VAL A 134 -14.25 -42.81 -35.80
N GLN A 135 -14.49 -41.59 -36.29
CA GLN A 135 -15.54 -41.37 -37.29
C GLN A 135 -15.20 -41.99 -38.65
N GLU A 136 -13.96 -41.91 -39.11
CA GLU A 136 -13.53 -42.51 -40.38
C GLU A 136 -13.59 -44.05 -40.33
N GLY A 137 -13.18 -44.67 -39.21
CA GLY A 137 -13.30 -46.12 -39.02
C GLY A 137 -14.75 -46.64 -38.90
N ILE A 138 -15.70 -45.79 -38.49
CA ILE A 138 -17.14 -46.13 -38.50
C ILE A 138 -17.71 -46.05 -39.93
N VAL A 139 -17.21 -45.16 -40.78
CA VAL A 139 -17.65 -45.04 -42.18
C VAL A 139 -17.17 -46.23 -43.02
N GLU A 140 -15.91 -46.67 -42.86
CA GLU A 140 -15.40 -47.86 -43.56
C GLU A 140 -16.11 -49.17 -43.15
N ALA A 141 -16.59 -49.27 -41.91
CA ALA A 141 -17.31 -50.45 -41.42
C ALA A 141 -18.77 -50.54 -41.94
N VAL A 142 -19.33 -49.48 -42.54
CA VAL A 142 -20.71 -49.45 -43.03
C VAL A 142 -20.80 -49.68 -44.56
N GLU A 143 -19.70 -49.52 -45.31
CA GLU A 143 -19.68 -49.71 -46.78
C GLU A 143 -19.23 -51.12 -47.22
N GLY A 144 -19.06 -52.07 -46.28
CA GLY A 144 -18.42 -53.37 -46.56
C GLY A 144 -19.29 -54.62 -46.46
N ASP A 145 -20.62 -54.57 -46.65
CA ASP A 145 -21.47 -55.76 -46.51
C ASP A 145 -22.70 -55.78 -47.44
N ASP A 146 -22.51 -55.52 -48.74
CA ASP A 146 -23.54 -55.72 -49.77
C ASP A 146 -22.96 -56.41 -51.02
N ASP A 147 -22.40 -57.62 -50.84
CA ASP A 147 -22.19 -58.59 -51.92
C ASP A 147 -22.90 -59.89 -51.55
N ASN A 148 -24.24 -59.86 -51.63
CA ASN A 148 -25.07 -61.04 -51.55
C ASN A 148 -25.14 -61.71 -52.93
N ALA A 149 -24.79 -63.00 -52.92
CA ALA A 149 -24.64 -63.89 -54.05
C ALA A 149 -25.85 -63.94 -55.00
N ASP A 150 -25.56 -63.92 -56.30
CA ASP A 150 -26.44 -64.37 -57.38
C ASP A 150 -26.14 -65.84 -57.72
N ASP A 151 -27.21 -66.57 -58.06
CA ASP A 151 -27.37 -67.95 -58.58
C ASP A 151 -27.28 -69.16 -57.62
#